data_AF-A0A6G3QI80-F1
#
_entry.id   AF-A0A6G3QI80-F1
#
_cell.length_a   1.000
_cell.length_b   1.000
_cell.length_c   1.000
_cell.angle_alpha   90.00
_cell.angle_beta   90.00
_cell.angle_gamma   90.00
#
_symmetry.space_group_name_H-M   'P 1'
#
loop_
_entity.id
_entity.type
_entity.pdbx_description
1 polymer ?
#
loop_
_entity_poly.entity_id
_entity_poly.type
_entity_poly.pdbx_seq_one_letter_code
_entity_poly.pdbx_strand_id
1 'polypeptide(L)'
;MARQLRAEQTRATIITAAADLFDRHGYEATSLSDIVEHAHVTKGALYFHFAAKEDLAHAILEIQSRTSRRMARDIDGRGYSSLETLIRVTFGITRMAVEGPIARAGLRLAAGDVTVRPPLRHPFREWSEMASGKLLGAVKESDVHPDVDVDAMAQSLVSFFVGSRMVSRAVEPVGRQPRRTADMWRLTIRALVPTPRRARYLGLVAQLEREIRAVA
;
A
#
# COMPACT_ATOMS: atom_id res chain seq x y z
N MET A 1 -13.47 -22.91 -21.96
CA MET A 1 -13.85 -21.78 -21.09
C MET A 1 -14.07 -22.17 -19.63
N ALA A 2 -15.00 -23.07 -19.28
CA ALA A 2 -15.30 -23.40 -17.87
C ALA A 2 -14.11 -23.93 -17.04
N ARG A 3 -13.22 -24.74 -17.63
CA ARG A 3 -12.01 -25.25 -16.95
C ARG A 3 -11.02 -24.14 -16.60
N GLN A 4 -10.87 -23.16 -17.49
CA GLN A 4 -9.95 -22.04 -17.30
C GLN A 4 -10.46 -21.07 -16.23
N LEU A 5 -11.76 -20.77 -16.24
CA LEU A 5 -12.41 -19.96 -15.20
C LEU A 5 -12.25 -20.59 -13.81
N ARG A 6 -12.44 -21.91 -13.68
CA ARG A 6 -12.22 -22.62 -12.41
C ARG A 6 -10.76 -22.54 -11.96
N ALA A 7 -9.81 -22.73 -12.88
CA ALA A 7 -8.38 -22.63 -12.56
C ALA A 7 -7.99 -21.21 -12.10
N GLU A 8 -8.53 -20.17 -12.74
CA GLU A 8 -8.30 -18.78 -12.34
C GLU A 8 -8.91 -18.46 -10.96
N GLN A 9 -10.11 -18.98 -10.68
CA GLN A 9 -10.75 -18.87 -9.36
C GLN A 9 -9.92 -19.57 -8.28
N THR A 10 -9.49 -20.81 -8.50
CA THR A 10 -8.64 -21.55 -7.56
C THR A 10 -7.33 -20.80 -7.30
N ARG A 11 -6.68 -20.27 -8.35
CA ARG A 11 -5.48 -19.45 -8.20
C ARG A 11 -5.73 -18.21 -7.33
N ALA A 12 -6.84 -17.51 -7.52
CA ALA A 12 -7.20 -16.34 -6.72
C ALA A 12 -7.48 -16.70 -5.24
N THR A 13 -8.15 -17.83 -4.99
CA THR A 13 -8.40 -18.34 -3.63
C THR A 13 -7.08 -18.63 -2.91
N ILE A 14 -6.14 -19.33 -3.57
CA ILE A 14 -4.83 -19.65 -2.98
C ILE A 14 -4.05 -18.37 -2.66
N ILE A 15 -4.02 -17.40 -3.57
CA ILE A 15 -3.33 -16.11 -3.35
C ILE A 15 -3.93 -15.36 -2.16
N THR A 16 -5.26 -15.33 -2.07
CA THR A 16 -5.96 -14.61 -0.99
C THR A 16 -5.69 -15.27 0.37
N ALA A 17 -5.73 -16.61 0.42
CA ALA A 17 -5.39 -17.38 1.61
C ALA A 17 -3.93 -17.18 2.04
N ALA A 18 -3.00 -17.26 1.09
CA ALA A 18 -1.59 -17.00 1.35
C ALA A 18 -1.36 -15.56 1.84
N ALA A 19 -2.04 -14.57 1.25
CA ALA A 19 -1.96 -13.19 1.71
C ALA A 19 -2.47 -13.03 3.14
N ASP A 20 -3.59 -13.64 3.51
CA ASP A 20 -4.12 -13.55 4.88
C ASP A 20 -3.15 -14.19 5.90
N LEU A 21 -2.61 -15.37 5.59
CA LEU A 21 -1.64 -16.04 6.47
C LEU A 21 -0.30 -15.30 6.55
N PHE A 22 0.26 -14.84 5.43
CA PHE A 22 1.48 -14.02 5.43
C PHE A 22 1.25 -12.70 6.16
N ASP A 23 0.06 -12.11 6.03
CA ASP A 23 -0.30 -10.93 6.80
C ASP A 23 -0.31 -11.25 8.29
N ARG A 24 -0.96 -12.32 8.75
CA ARG A 24 -1.09 -12.63 10.19
C ARG A 24 0.20 -13.16 10.80
N HIS A 25 0.73 -14.25 10.25
CA HIS A 25 1.83 -15.02 10.83
C HIS A 25 3.20 -14.62 10.30
N GLY A 26 3.25 -14.03 9.09
CA GLY A 26 4.49 -13.70 8.41
C GLY A 26 4.93 -14.80 7.44
N TYR A 27 5.87 -14.45 6.57
CA TYR A 27 6.30 -15.33 5.48
C TYR A 27 7.02 -16.59 5.97
N GLU A 28 7.96 -16.46 6.91
CA GLU A 28 8.74 -17.59 7.42
C GLU A 28 7.89 -18.58 8.22
N ALA A 29 6.98 -18.07 9.05
CA ALA A 29 6.13 -18.88 9.91
C ALA A 29 4.93 -19.55 9.19
N THR A 30 4.78 -19.35 7.87
CA THR A 30 3.68 -19.92 7.09
C THR A 30 4.21 -20.98 6.12
N SER A 31 3.66 -22.20 6.19
CA SER A 31 3.98 -23.30 5.29
C SER A 31 2.98 -23.40 4.13
N LEU A 32 3.37 -24.13 3.07
CA LEU A 32 2.44 -24.44 1.96
C LEU A 32 1.26 -25.32 2.43
N SER A 33 1.46 -26.14 3.46
CA SER A 33 0.38 -26.96 4.03
C SER A 33 -0.67 -26.09 4.72
N ASP A 34 -0.25 -25.09 5.50
CA ASP A 34 -1.15 -24.15 6.16
C ASP A 34 -2.01 -23.40 5.13
N ILE A 35 -1.39 -23.01 4.00
CA ILE A 35 -2.08 -22.33 2.89
C ILE A 35 -3.10 -23.26 2.22
N VAL A 36 -2.76 -24.53 1.99
CA VAL A 36 -3.68 -25.54 1.42
C VAL A 36 -4.90 -25.73 2.32
N GLU A 37 -4.67 -25.88 3.62
CA GLU A 37 -5.73 -26.04 4.62
C GLU A 37 -6.63 -24.80 4.68
N HIS A 38 -6.03 -23.61 4.79
CA HIS A 38 -6.77 -22.35 4.88
C HIS A 38 -7.53 -22.00 3.59
N ALA A 39 -6.98 -22.35 2.42
CA ALA A 39 -7.64 -22.14 1.13
C ALA A 39 -8.71 -23.20 0.81
N HIS A 40 -8.81 -24.27 1.60
CA HIS A 40 -9.66 -25.43 1.34
C HIS A 40 -9.47 -26.03 -0.07
N VAL A 41 -8.21 -26.11 -0.52
CA VAL A 41 -7.83 -26.71 -1.82
C VAL A 41 -7.05 -28.00 -1.60
N THR A 42 -6.78 -28.75 -2.67
CA THR A 42 -5.86 -29.89 -2.59
C THR A 42 -4.41 -29.43 -2.77
N LYS A 43 -3.48 -30.21 -2.22
CA LYS A 43 -2.03 -30.01 -2.44
C LYS A 43 -1.71 -29.97 -3.94
N GLY A 44 -2.28 -30.89 -4.73
CA GLY A 44 -2.10 -30.92 -6.18
C GLY A 44 -2.60 -29.65 -6.89
N ALA A 45 -3.71 -29.05 -6.44
CA ALA A 45 -4.20 -27.78 -6.98
C ALA A 45 -3.26 -26.61 -6.68
N LEU A 46 -2.63 -26.57 -5.49
CA LEU A 46 -1.61 -25.56 -5.18
C LEU A 46 -0.39 -25.73 -6.09
N TYR A 47 0.18 -26.92 -6.16
CA TYR A 47 1.39 -27.18 -6.97
C TYR A 47 1.16 -27.02 -8.48
N PHE A 48 -0.09 -27.14 -8.94
CA PHE A 48 -0.46 -26.82 -10.32
C PHE A 48 -0.26 -25.32 -10.64
N HIS A 49 -0.41 -24.43 -9.66
CA HIS A 49 -0.31 -22.98 -9.85
C HIS A 49 1.01 -22.37 -9.37
N PHE A 50 1.64 -22.94 -8.34
CA PHE A 50 2.82 -22.39 -7.68
C PHE A 50 3.78 -23.52 -7.34
N ALA A 51 5.02 -23.44 -7.82
CA ALA A 51 6.02 -24.48 -7.56
C ALA A 51 6.62 -24.32 -6.15
N ALA A 52 6.71 -23.09 -5.66
CA ALA A 52 7.30 -22.75 -4.37
C ALA A 52 6.53 -21.66 -3.61
N LYS A 53 6.84 -21.50 -2.31
CA LYS A 53 6.26 -20.47 -1.43
C LYS A 53 6.63 -19.06 -1.92
N GLU A 54 7.82 -18.92 -2.50
CA GLU A 54 8.35 -17.73 -3.14
C GLU A 54 7.46 -17.28 -4.32
N ASP A 55 6.95 -18.21 -5.12
CA ASP A 55 6.09 -17.88 -6.27
C ASP A 55 4.76 -17.24 -5.81
N LEU A 56 4.23 -17.68 -4.67
CA LEU A 56 3.07 -17.08 -4.03
C LEU A 56 3.35 -15.66 -3.54
N ALA A 57 4.48 -15.46 -2.87
CA ALA A 57 4.89 -14.13 -2.42
C ALA A 57 5.09 -13.16 -3.60
N HIS A 58 5.73 -13.62 -4.67
CA HIS A 58 5.89 -12.83 -5.89
C HIS A 58 4.55 -12.49 -6.53
N ALA A 59 3.61 -13.43 -6.62
CA ALA A 59 2.28 -13.16 -7.15
C ALA A 59 1.51 -12.12 -6.32
N ILE A 60 1.63 -12.16 -5.00
CA ILE A 60 1.03 -11.16 -4.10
C ILE A 60 1.64 -9.77 -4.35
N LEU A 61 2.97 -9.67 -4.42
CA LEU A 61 3.69 -8.42 -4.70
C LEU A 61 3.31 -7.85 -6.07
N GLU A 62 3.16 -8.71 -7.09
CA GLU A 62 2.76 -8.30 -8.44
C GLU A 62 1.33 -7.74 -8.46
N ILE A 63 0.39 -8.39 -7.77
CA ILE A 63 -1.00 -7.91 -7.67
C ILE A 63 -1.05 -6.58 -6.92
N GLN A 64 -0.32 -6.45 -5.81
CA GLN A 64 -0.23 -5.20 -5.06
C GLN A 64 0.35 -4.08 -5.93
N SER A 65 1.46 -4.33 -6.63
CA SER A 65 2.11 -3.34 -7.50
C SER A 65 1.16 -2.90 -8.62
N ARG A 66 0.53 -3.84 -9.33
CA ARG A 66 -0.44 -3.51 -10.40
C ARG A 66 -1.63 -2.71 -9.88
N THR A 67 -2.20 -3.12 -8.75
CA THR A 67 -3.39 -2.45 -8.19
C THR A 67 -3.06 -1.05 -7.70
N SER A 68 -1.94 -0.88 -6.98
CA SER A 68 -1.50 0.43 -6.50
C SER A 68 -1.12 1.38 -7.63
N ARG A 69 -0.42 0.92 -8.68
CA ARG A 69 -0.11 1.74 -9.86
C ARG A 69 -1.34 2.12 -10.67
N ARG A 70 -2.34 1.24 -10.78
CA ARG A 70 -3.61 1.56 -11.44
C ARG A 70 -4.33 2.66 -10.66
N MET A 71 -4.50 2.47 -9.36
CA MET A 71 -5.15 3.47 -8.48
C MET A 71 -4.41 4.82 -8.51
N ALA A 72 -3.08 4.83 -8.47
CA ALA A 72 -2.31 6.07 -8.56
C ALA A 72 -2.52 6.80 -9.90
N ARG A 73 -2.52 6.07 -11.02
CA ARG A 73 -2.81 6.66 -12.35
C ARG A 73 -4.23 7.19 -12.45
N ASP A 74 -5.20 6.47 -11.92
CA ASP A 74 -6.60 6.87 -11.93
C ASP A 74 -6.84 8.15 -11.09
N ILE A 75 -6.10 8.33 -9.99
CA ILE A 75 -6.14 9.57 -9.19
C ILE A 75 -5.44 10.71 -9.93
N ASP A 76 -4.28 10.45 -10.54
CA ASP A 76 -3.51 11.48 -11.25
C ASP A 76 -4.28 12.06 -12.44
N GLY A 77 -5.05 11.21 -13.15
CA GLY A 77 -5.90 11.64 -14.27
C GLY A 77 -7.09 12.53 -13.90
N ARG A 78 -7.32 12.83 -12.61
CA ARG A 78 -8.46 13.66 -12.16
C ARG A 78 -8.19 15.16 -12.13
N GLY A 79 -6.97 15.59 -12.43
CA GLY A 79 -6.63 17.01 -12.51
C GLY A 79 -6.54 17.72 -11.15
N TYR A 80 -6.25 16.99 -10.07
CA TYR A 80 -5.95 17.58 -8.77
C TYR A 80 -4.57 18.26 -8.76
N SER A 81 -4.34 19.17 -7.80
CA SER A 81 -2.99 19.70 -7.55
C SER A 81 -2.03 18.58 -7.15
N SER A 82 -0.73 18.79 -7.35
CA SER A 82 0.28 17.78 -7.09
C SER A 82 0.28 17.29 -5.63
N LEU A 83 0.13 18.21 -4.66
CA LEU A 83 0.02 17.86 -3.25
C LEU A 83 -1.28 17.12 -2.93
N GLU A 84 -2.41 17.53 -3.52
CA GLU A 84 -3.69 16.84 -3.34
C GLU A 84 -3.65 15.41 -3.90
N THR A 85 -3.06 15.23 -5.08
CA THR A 85 -2.82 13.90 -5.67
C THR A 85 -1.99 13.03 -4.74
N LEU A 86 -0.89 13.55 -4.19
CA LEU A 86 -0.05 12.79 -3.25
C LEU A 86 -0.83 12.37 -1.99
N ILE A 87 -1.60 13.29 -1.39
CA ILE A 87 -2.47 13.00 -0.25
C ILE A 87 -3.47 11.90 -0.62
N ARG A 88 -4.19 12.04 -1.73
CA ARG A 88 -5.20 11.05 -2.16
C ARG A 88 -4.60 9.68 -2.44
N VAL A 89 -3.42 9.62 -3.07
CA VAL A 89 -2.72 8.34 -3.33
C VAL A 89 -2.36 7.66 -2.02
N THR A 90 -1.80 8.37 -1.04
CA THR A 90 -1.47 7.76 0.26
C THR A 90 -2.71 7.21 0.98
N PHE A 91 -3.82 7.95 1.01
CA PHE A 91 -5.08 7.47 1.55
C PHE A 91 -5.67 6.31 0.74
N GLY A 92 -5.48 6.29 -0.59
CA GLY A 92 -5.84 5.14 -1.44
C GLY A 92 -5.08 3.87 -1.07
N ILE A 93 -3.78 3.97 -0.78
CA ILE A 93 -2.97 2.85 -0.28
C ILE A 93 -3.47 2.40 1.11
N THR A 94 -3.79 3.34 2.00
CA THR A 94 -4.39 3.03 3.32
C THR A 94 -5.70 2.29 3.19
N ARG A 95 -6.58 2.72 2.28
CA ARG A 95 -7.87 2.08 2.03
C ARG A 95 -7.70 0.64 1.55
N MET A 96 -6.83 0.40 0.57
CA MET A 96 -6.54 -0.94 0.07
C MET A 96 -6.06 -1.88 1.19
N ALA A 97 -5.29 -1.37 2.13
CA ALA A 97 -4.80 -2.12 3.28
C ALA A 97 -5.89 -2.47 4.29
N VAL A 98 -6.87 -1.59 4.48
CA VAL A 98 -8.03 -1.86 5.32
C VAL A 98 -8.91 -2.92 4.66
N GLU A 99 -9.22 -2.75 3.37
CA GLU A 99 -10.19 -3.57 2.64
C GLU A 99 -9.70 -4.98 2.30
N GLY A 100 -8.38 -5.20 2.12
CA GLY A 100 -7.89 -6.46 1.55
C GLY A 100 -6.59 -7.00 2.17
N PRO A 101 -6.49 -8.33 2.37
CA PRO A 101 -5.28 -8.95 2.90
C PRO A 101 -4.06 -8.80 1.97
N ILE A 102 -4.26 -8.76 0.65
CA ILE A 102 -3.18 -8.64 -0.35
C ILE A 102 -2.33 -7.39 -0.12
N ALA A 103 -2.96 -6.23 0.13
CA ALA A 103 -2.23 -4.98 0.34
C ALA A 103 -1.51 -4.92 1.70
N ARG A 104 -1.97 -5.69 2.70
CA ARG A 104 -1.27 -5.83 3.99
C ARG A 104 -0.10 -6.81 3.88
N ALA A 105 -0.35 -7.97 3.29
CA ALA A 105 0.64 -9.00 3.04
C ALA A 105 1.79 -8.48 2.19
N GLY A 106 1.48 -7.85 1.05
CA GLY A 106 2.49 -7.35 0.13
C GLY A 106 3.39 -6.26 0.75
N LEU A 107 2.83 -5.38 1.60
CA LEU A 107 3.66 -4.45 2.38
C LEU A 107 4.58 -5.19 3.36
N ARG A 108 4.07 -6.21 4.07
CA ARG A 108 4.87 -7.00 5.02
C ARG A 108 5.97 -7.78 4.31
N LEU A 109 5.69 -8.35 3.15
CA LEU A 109 6.65 -9.07 2.31
C LEU A 109 7.77 -8.13 1.85
N ALA A 110 7.42 -6.95 1.34
CA ALA A 110 8.39 -5.96 0.89
C ALA A 110 9.21 -5.32 2.02
N ALA A 111 8.70 -5.32 3.25
CA ALA A 111 9.41 -4.86 4.44
C ALA A 111 10.27 -5.95 5.11
N GLY A 112 10.08 -7.22 4.72
CA GLY A 112 10.82 -8.36 5.25
C GLY A 112 11.92 -8.84 4.30
N ASP A 113 12.40 -10.07 4.52
CA ASP A 113 13.55 -10.63 3.79
C ASP A 113 13.19 -11.20 2.40
N VAL A 114 11.92 -11.08 1.98
CA VAL A 114 11.49 -11.57 0.67
C VAL A 114 12.02 -10.65 -0.42
N THR A 115 12.97 -11.17 -1.21
CA THR A 115 13.58 -10.43 -2.31
C THR A 115 12.56 -10.11 -3.39
N VAL A 116 12.33 -8.82 -3.65
CA VAL A 116 11.58 -8.35 -4.83
C VAL A 116 12.47 -8.56 -6.07
N ARG A 117 12.01 -9.40 -7.01
CA ARG A 117 12.79 -9.78 -8.20
C ARG A 117 12.35 -8.97 -9.42
N PRO A 118 13.26 -8.65 -10.36
CA PRO A 118 12.88 -8.09 -11.65
C PRO A 118 11.82 -8.97 -12.36
N PRO A 119 10.86 -8.38 -13.08
CA PRO A 119 10.77 -6.97 -13.46
C PRO A 119 10.07 -6.07 -12.42
N LEU A 120 9.66 -6.60 -11.26
CA LEU A 120 9.08 -5.79 -10.20
C LEU A 120 10.15 -4.87 -9.60
N ARG A 121 9.82 -3.60 -9.40
CA ARG A 121 10.68 -2.67 -8.67
C ARG A 121 10.24 -2.66 -7.22
N HIS A 122 11.17 -2.33 -6.33
CA HIS A 122 10.88 -2.27 -4.91
C HIS A 122 9.80 -1.21 -4.63
N PRO A 123 8.71 -1.53 -3.90
CA PRO A 123 7.60 -0.59 -3.72
C PRO A 123 8.03 0.69 -3.02
N PHE A 124 8.95 0.62 -2.05
CA PHE A 124 9.44 1.83 -1.36
C PHE A 124 10.19 2.76 -2.31
N ARG A 125 10.92 2.21 -3.29
CA ARG A 125 11.60 3.01 -4.31
C ARG A 125 10.59 3.68 -5.23
N GLU A 126 9.59 2.93 -5.71
CA GLU A 126 8.51 3.47 -6.55
C GLU A 126 7.72 4.57 -5.82
N TRP A 127 7.42 4.38 -4.54
CA TRP A 127 6.68 5.35 -3.74
C TRP A 127 7.49 6.61 -3.46
N SER A 128 8.79 6.48 -3.15
CA SER A 128 9.68 7.64 -2.96
C SER A 128 9.82 8.44 -4.25
N GLU A 129 10.03 7.81 -5.40
CA GLU A 129 10.11 8.50 -6.70
C GLU A 129 8.81 9.23 -7.05
N MET A 130 7.66 8.58 -6.82
CA MET A 130 6.35 9.20 -7.05
C MET A 130 6.13 10.40 -6.10
N ALA A 131 6.48 10.24 -4.81
CA ALA A 131 6.38 11.31 -3.82
C ALA A 131 7.29 12.49 -4.16
N SER A 132 8.55 12.25 -4.55
CA SER A 132 9.47 13.31 -5.02
C SER A 132 8.89 14.07 -6.20
N GLY A 133 8.36 13.35 -7.21
CA GLY A 133 7.73 13.96 -8.38
C GLY A 133 6.53 14.86 -8.02
N LYS A 134 5.66 14.41 -7.10
CA LYS A 134 4.50 15.20 -6.66
C LYS A 134 4.88 16.36 -5.74
N LEU A 135 5.89 16.22 -4.89
CA LEU A 135 6.41 17.32 -4.08
C LEU A 135 7.07 18.40 -4.94
N LEU A 136 7.85 18.03 -5.96
CA LEU A 136 8.38 18.97 -6.95
C LEU A 136 7.27 19.73 -7.68
N GLY A 137 6.20 19.05 -8.07
CA GLY A 137 5.02 19.69 -8.65
C GLY A 137 4.35 20.67 -7.68
N ALA A 138 4.22 20.29 -6.41
CA ALA A 138 3.62 21.13 -5.38
C ALA A 138 4.45 22.39 -5.07
N VAL A 139 5.78 22.33 -5.17
CA VAL A 139 6.66 23.51 -5.10
C VAL A 139 6.38 24.46 -6.27
N LYS A 140 6.26 23.93 -7.51
CA LYS A 140 5.92 24.74 -8.69
C LYS A 140 4.53 25.39 -8.58
N GLU A 141 3.57 24.70 -7.97
CA GLU A 141 2.21 25.19 -7.71
C GLU A 141 2.13 26.16 -6.50
N SER A 142 3.26 26.41 -5.82
CA SER A 142 3.36 27.19 -4.58
C SER A 142 2.49 26.65 -3.44
N ASP A 143 2.20 25.34 -3.46
CA ASP A 143 1.51 24.63 -2.38
C ASP A 143 2.47 24.17 -1.29
N VAL A 144 3.76 24.03 -1.60
CA VAL A 144 4.84 23.66 -0.68
C VAL A 144 5.92 24.74 -0.69
N HIS A 145 6.56 24.98 0.46
CA HIS A 145 7.67 25.93 0.60
C HIS A 145 8.84 25.56 -0.35
N PRO A 146 9.46 26.56 -1.01
CA PRO A 146 10.49 26.31 -2.03
C PRO A 146 11.85 25.86 -1.47
N ASP A 147 12.08 26.03 -0.17
CA ASP A 147 13.32 25.67 0.54
C ASP A 147 13.32 24.22 1.08
N VAL A 148 12.25 23.47 0.81
CA VAL A 148 12.13 22.07 1.23
C VAL A 148 13.06 21.18 0.42
N ASP A 149 13.85 20.36 1.13
CA ASP A 149 14.51 19.21 0.52
C ASP A 149 13.46 18.16 0.13
N VAL A 150 13.13 18.12 -1.16
CA VAL A 150 12.06 17.27 -1.70
C VAL A 150 12.38 15.79 -1.53
N ASP A 151 13.61 15.36 -1.77
CA ASP A 151 13.97 13.95 -1.71
C ASP A 151 14.02 13.45 -0.28
N ALA A 152 14.58 14.24 0.65
CA ALA A 152 14.54 13.92 2.06
C ALA A 152 13.10 13.86 2.59
N MET A 153 12.23 14.77 2.14
CA MET A 153 10.82 14.77 2.53
C MET A 153 10.05 13.57 1.94
N ALA A 154 10.29 13.22 0.67
CA ALA A 154 9.68 12.06 0.04
C ALA A 154 10.06 10.76 0.75
N GLN A 155 11.33 10.58 1.08
CA GLN A 155 11.81 9.44 1.86
C GLN A 155 11.18 9.41 3.26
N SER A 156 11.15 10.55 3.95
CA SER A 156 10.57 10.67 5.29
C SER A 156 9.07 10.34 5.30
N LEU A 157 8.32 10.78 4.29
CA LEU A 157 6.90 10.45 4.12
C LEU A 157 6.69 8.94 3.94
N VAL A 158 7.47 8.30 3.07
CA VAL A 158 7.39 6.85 2.86
C VAL A 158 7.76 6.09 4.13
N SER A 159 8.84 6.49 4.81
CA SER A 159 9.27 5.86 6.07
C SER A 159 8.26 6.03 7.20
N PHE A 160 7.66 7.22 7.36
CA PHE A 160 6.58 7.41 8.32
C PHE A 160 5.38 6.53 7.99
N PHE A 161 4.96 6.51 6.72
CA PHE A 161 3.81 5.74 6.28
C PHE A 161 4.01 4.24 6.55
N VAL A 162 5.13 3.68 6.11
CA VAL A 162 5.47 2.26 6.30
C VAL A 162 5.69 1.95 7.78
N GLY A 163 6.51 2.76 8.47
CA GLY A 163 6.83 2.58 9.88
C GLY A 163 5.60 2.64 10.78
N SER A 164 4.67 3.56 10.52
CA SER A 164 3.41 3.66 11.26
C SER A 164 2.57 2.38 11.13
N ARG A 165 2.61 1.71 9.96
CA ARG A 165 1.91 0.44 9.73
C ARG A 165 2.61 -0.73 10.41
N MET A 166 3.95 -0.74 10.47
CA MET A 166 4.70 -1.77 11.17
C MET A 166 4.52 -1.67 12.69
N VAL A 167 4.67 -0.48 13.27
CA VAL A 167 4.51 -0.24 14.72
C VAL A 167 3.07 -0.47 15.16
N SER A 168 2.08 -0.05 14.35
CA SER A 168 0.67 -0.24 14.70
C SER A 168 0.36 -1.72 14.94
N ARG A 169 0.93 -2.68 14.21
CA ARG A 169 0.63 -4.11 14.45
C ARG A 169 1.06 -4.62 15.81
N ALA A 170 2.14 -4.07 16.37
CA ALA A 170 2.66 -4.50 17.66
C ALA A 170 1.87 -3.90 18.85
N VAL A 171 1.09 -2.84 18.62
CA VAL A 171 0.53 -2.02 19.70
C VAL A 171 -0.98 -1.73 19.54
N GLU A 172 -1.56 -1.74 18.34
CA GLU A 172 -2.93 -1.28 18.06
C GLU A 172 -3.64 -2.01 16.88
N PRO A 173 -4.97 -2.12 16.87
CA PRO A 173 -5.73 -2.70 15.76
C PRO A 173 -5.57 -1.94 14.42
N VAL A 174 -5.65 -2.68 13.31
CA VAL A 174 -5.57 -2.17 11.92
C VAL A 174 -6.53 -0.99 11.64
N GLY A 175 -7.67 -0.92 12.33
CA GLY A 175 -8.67 0.15 12.21
C GLY A 175 -8.17 1.56 12.58
N ARG A 176 -7.01 1.71 13.24
CA ARG A 176 -6.39 3.03 13.51
C ARG A 176 -5.50 3.54 12.37
N GLN A 177 -5.27 2.76 11.31
CA GLN A 177 -4.43 3.18 10.18
C GLN A 177 -4.89 4.47 9.47
N PRO A 178 -6.20 4.69 9.21
CA PRO A 178 -6.66 5.95 8.62
C PRO A 178 -6.31 7.15 9.47
N ARG A 179 -6.41 7.02 10.81
CA ARG A 179 -6.04 8.06 11.77
C ARG A 179 -4.55 8.37 11.70
N ARG A 180 -3.69 7.35 11.70
CA ARG A 180 -2.22 7.55 11.63
C ARG A 180 -1.79 8.18 10.32
N THR A 181 -2.43 7.81 9.21
CA THR A 181 -2.22 8.45 7.91
C THR A 181 -2.62 9.93 7.97
N ALA A 182 -3.73 10.25 8.62
CA ALA A 182 -4.17 11.63 8.80
C ALA A 182 -3.23 12.42 9.71
N ASP A 183 -2.77 11.84 10.82
CA ASP A 183 -1.83 12.49 11.74
C ASP A 183 -0.47 12.76 11.08
N MET A 184 0.04 11.83 10.27
CA MET A 184 1.20 12.06 9.39
C MET A 184 1.00 13.32 8.56
N TRP A 185 -0.09 13.39 7.81
CA TRP A 185 -0.37 14.52 6.93
C TRP A 185 -0.60 15.83 7.68
N ARG A 186 -1.23 15.79 8.86
CA ARG A 186 -1.39 17.00 9.70
C ARG A 186 -0.03 17.58 10.09
N LEU A 187 0.94 16.73 10.44
CA LEU A 187 2.31 17.15 10.75
C LEU A 187 3.02 17.66 9.49
N THR A 188 2.98 16.89 8.40
CA THR A 188 3.61 17.26 7.13
C THR A 188 3.07 18.57 6.57
N ILE A 189 1.75 18.80 6.58
CA ILE A 189 1.13 20.03 6.09
C ILE A 189 1.61 21.23 6.89
N ARG A 190 1.76 21.10 8.21
CA ARG A 190 2.28 22.19 9.05
C ARG A 190 3.74 22.51 8.75
N ALA A 191 4.54 21.51 8.37
CA ALA A 191 5.94 21.69 8.01
C ALA A 191 6.13 22.22 6.58
N LEU A 192 5.31 21.78 5.62
CA LEU A 192 5.54 22.01 4.18
C LEU A 192 4.69 23.12 3.57
N VAL A 193 3.48 23.35 4.06
CA VAL A 193 2.48 24.17 3.36
C VAL A 193 2.46 25.59 3.94
N PRO A 194 2.53 26.65 3.12
CA PRO A 194 2.35 28.02 3.57
C PRO A 194 1.02 28.22 4.30
N THR A 195 1.03 29.00 5.39
CA THR A 195 -0.12 29.18 6.29
C THR A 195 -1.46 29.44 5.59
N PRO A 196 -1.55 30.30 4.55
CA PRO A 196 -2.83 30.58 3.88
C PRO A 196 -3.47 29.35 3.19
N ARG A 197 -2.67 28.35 2.82
CA ARG A 197 -3.14 27.16 2.07
C ARG A 197 -3.41 25.95 2.96
N ARG A 198 -2.96 25.96 4.22
CA ARG A 198 -3.07 24.82 5.16
C ARG A 198 -4.51 24.35 5.35
N ALA A 199 -5.46 25.27 5.46
CA ALA A 199 -6.87 24.94 5.74
C ALA A 199 -7.48 24.01 4.69
N ARG A 200 -7.18 24.24 3.41
CA ARG A 200 -7.63 23.39 2.30
C ARG A 200 -7.18 21.94 2.48
N TYR A 201 -5.88 21.73 2.71
CA TYR A 201 -5.30 20.40 2.81
C TYR A 201 -5.67 19.69 4.12
N LEU A 202 -5.78 20.42 5.23
CA LEU A 202 -6.26 19.86 6.50
C LEU A 202 -7.73 19.41 6.39
N GLY A 203 -8.57 20.17 5.68
CA GLY A 203 -9.95 19.80 5.37
C GLY A 203 -10.03 18.52 4.55
N LEU A 204 -9.22 18.41 3.49
CA LEU A 204 -9.11 17.21 2.66
C LEU A 204 -8.70 15.98 3.47
N VAL A 205 -7.65 16.10 4.30
CA VAL A 205 -7.16 15.00 5.16
C VAL A 205 -8.26 14.53 6.11
N ALA A 206 -9.01 15.45 6.73
CA ALA A 206 -10.11 15.11 7.62
C ALA A 206 -11.26 14.42 6.87
N GLN A 207 -11.55 14.83 5.64
CA GLN A 207 -12.54 14.17 4.79
C GLN A 207 -12.13 12.73 4.45
N LEU A 208 -10.94 12.54 3.91
CA LEU A 208 -10.44 11.22 3.48
C LEU A 208 -10.33 10.25 4.66
N GLU A 209 -9.93 10.73 5.84
CA GLU A 209 -9.92 9.92 7.05
C GLU A 209 -11.31 9.38 7.41
N ARG A 210 -12.35 10.23 7.34
CA ARG A 210 -13.73 9.81 7.64
C ARG A 210 -14.27 8.83 6.62
N GLU A 211 -14.00 9.06 5.33
CA GLU A 211 -14.44 8.17 4.24
C GLU A 211 -13.91 6.75 4.42
N ILE A 212 -12.64 6.58 4.80
CA ILE A 212 -12.09 5.23 5.03
C ILE A 212 -12.62 4.62 6.33
N ARG A 213 -12.73 5.40 7.42
CA ARG A 213 -13.26 4.89 8.70
C ARG A 213 -14.71 4.40 8.59
N ALA A 214 -15.52 4.96 7.68
CA ALA A 214 -16.89 4.51 7.47
C ALA A 214 -16.99 3.10 6.83
N VAL A 215 -15.90 2.61 6.24
CA VAL A 215 -15.83 1.33 5.51
C VAL A 215 -14.95 0.30 6.27
N ALA A 216 -14.25 0.73 7.32
CA ALA A 216 -13.32 -0.05 8.13
C ALA A 216 -13.99 -0.70 9.34
#